data_AF-A0A7C3SC89-F1
#
_entry.id   AF-A0A7C3SC89-F1
#
_cell.length_a   1.000
_cell.length_b   1.000
_cell.length_c   1.000
_cell.angle_alpha   90.00
_cell.angle_beta   90.00
_cell.angle_gamma   90.00
#
_symmetry.space_group_name_H-M   'P 1'
#
loop_
_entity.id
_entity.type
_entity.pdbx_description
1 polymer ?
#
loop_
_entity_poly.entity_id
_entity_poly.type
_entity_poly.pdbx_seq_one_letter_code
_entity_poly.pdbx_strand_id
1 'polypeptide(L)'
;MRITGAKVHLPEGRTLELPENQWVRFEIECALGPDSTGKWSLTVKIPGQPVRTFKDLPFATPNFKTLTGVWFIGIATTATSYYLDNFVLNVYSEEKVVIVEN
;
A
#
# COMPACT_ATOMS: atom_id res chain seq x y z
N MET A 1 4.54 2.61 -4.88
CA MET A 1 3.58 3.72 -4.98
C MET A 1 4.37 5.02 -5.00
N ARG A 2 3.98 6.00 -5.83
CA ARG A 2 4.59 7.34 -5.86
C ARG A 2 3.50 8.40 -5.81
N ILE A 3 3.73 9.50 -5.09
CA ILE A 3 2.83 10.67 -5.10
C ILE A 3 3.56 11.83 -5.76
N THR A 4 2.96 12.45 -6.77
CA THR A 4 3.51 13.61 -7.48
C THR A 4 2.38 14.45 -8.05
N GLY A 5 2.43 15.78 -7.90
CA GLY A 5 1.39 16.68 -8.42
C GLY A 5 -0.01 16.34 -7.91
N ALA A 6 -0.13 16.07 -6.61
CA ALA A 6 -1.38 15.62 -5.96
C ALA A 6 -1.99 14.34 -6.56
N LYS A 7 -1.19 13.48 -7.21
CA LYS A 7 -1.66 12.20 -7.77
C LYS A 7 -0.89 11.03 -7.21
N VAL A 8 -1.60 9.96 -6.84
CA VAL A 8 -1.02 8.64 -6.66
C VAL A 8 -0.77 8.03 -8.02
N HIS A 9 0.45 7.58 -8.26
CA HIS A 9 0.84 6.77 -9.39
C HIS A 9 1.03 5.32 -8.96
N LEU A 10 0.33 4.43 -9.65
CA LEU A 10 0.34 2.99 -9.45
C LEU A 10 0.96 2.29 -10.67
N PRO A 11 1.31 0.99 -10.56
CA PRO A 11 1.74 0.21 -11.71
C PRO A 11 0.77 0.29 -12.89
N GLU A 12 1.29 0.01 -14.08
CA GLU A 12 0.53 -0.02 -15.34
C GLU A 12 -0.11 1.33 -15.71
N GLY A 13 0.44 2.44 -15.20
CA GLY A 13 -0.01 3.79 -15.54
C GLY A 13 -1.29 4.25 -14.86
N ARG A 14 -1.84 3.45 -13.92
CA ARG A 14 -3.02 3.83 -13.14
C ARG A 14 -2.73 5.04 -12.25
N THR A 15 -3.67 5.98 -12.17
CA THR A 15 -3.56 7.17 -11.33
C THR A 15 -4.82 7.43 -10.50
N LEU A 16 -4.64 8.14 -9.39
CA LEU A 16 -5.72 8.63 -8.54
C LEU A 16 -5.40 10.04 -8.05
N GLU A 17 -6.29 10.99 -8.29
CA GLU A 17 -6.20 12.34 -7.73
C GLU A 17 -6.38 12.33 -6.21
N LEU A 18 -5.59 13.13 -5.51
CA LEU A 18 -5.67 13.35 -4.08
C LEU A 18 -6.08 14.80 -3.81
N PRO A 19 -6.97 15.04 -2.85
CA PRO A 19 -7.22 16.40 -2.36
C PRO A 19 -6.01 16.91 -1.56
N GLU A 20 -5.70 18.19 -1.71
CA GLU A 20 -4.79 18.88 -0.81
C GLU A 20 -5.48 19.19 0.53
N ASN A 21 -4.68 19.32 1.60
CA ASN A 21 -5.13 19.70 2.94
C ASN A 21 -6.21 18.78 3.53
N GLN A 22 -6.22 17.49 3.16
CA GLN A 22 -7.13 16.49 3.71
C GLN A 22 -6.39 15.20 4.04
N TRP A 23 -6.84 14.54 5.12
CA TRP A 23 -6.37 13.21 5.46
C TRP A 23 -6.94 12.17 4.50
N VAL A 24 -6.05 11.39 3.88
CA VAL A 24 -6.39 10.26 3.03
C VAL A 24 -5.83 9.00 3.67
N ARG A 25 -6.68 7.99 3.86
CA ARG A 25 -6.24 6.68 4.40
C ARG A 25 -5.76 5.80 3.25
N PHE A 26 -4.57 5.26 3.41
CA PHE A 26 -4.00 4.23 2.53
C PHE A 26 -3.87 2.92 3.31
N GLU A 27 -4.34 1.84 2.71
CA GLU A 27 -4.20 0.47 3.22
C GLU A 27 -3.54 -0.37 2.12
N ILE A 28 -2.38 -0.95 2.43
CA ILE A 28 -1.58 -1.76 1.51
C ILE A 28 -1.55 -3.18 2.05
N GLU A 29 -1.87 -4.15 1.19
CA GLU A 29 -1.92 -5.56 1.55
C GLU A 29 -1.16 -6.40 0.53
N CYS A 30 -0.32 -7.33 0.99
CA CYS A 30 0.36 -8.28 0.13
C CYS A 30 0.78 -9.54 0.90
N ALA A 31 0.91 -10.65 0.18
CA ALA A 31 1.52 -11.86 0.70
C ALA A 31 3.02 -11.87 0.39
N LEU A 32 3.82 -12.31 1.36
CA LEU A 32 5.27 -12.40 1.29
C LEU A 32 5.74 -13.85 1.51
N GLY A 33 7.03 -14.12 1.31
CA GLY A 33 7.58 -15.46 1.48
C GLY A 33 6.96 -16.51 0.52
N PRO A 34 6.72 -17.74 0.99
CA PRO A 34 6.16 -18.84 0.19
C PRO A 34 4.80 -18.53 -0.42
N ASP A 35 3.94 -17.78 0.27
CA ASP A 35 2.56 -17.47 -0.17
C ASP A 35 2.49 -16.26 -1.11
N SER A 36 3.63 -15.66 -1.42
CA SER A 36 3.68 -14.46 -2.24
C SER A 36 3.27 -14.73 -3.68
N THR A 37 2.20 -14.05 -4.10
CA THR A 37 1.68 -14.05 -5.47
C THR A 37 2.40 -13.05 -6.39
N GLY A 38 3.42 -12.34 -5.90
CA GLY A 38 4.09 -11.27 -6.64
C GLY A 38 3.22 -10.02 -6.85
N LYS A 39 2.12 -9.90 -6.11
CA LYS A 39 1.12 -8.85 -6.24
C LYS A 39 0.73 -8.24 -4.89
N TRP A 40 0.18 -7.03 -4.95
CA TRP A 40 -0.36 -6.31 -3.81
C TRP A 40 -1.69 -5.65 -4.15
N SER A 41 -2.41 -5.23 -3.11
CA SER A 41 -3.61 -4.42 -3.22
C SER A 41 -3.44 -3.09 -2.49
N LEU A 42 -4.11 -2.07 -3.00
CA LEU A 42 -4.22 -0.75 -2.37
C LEU A 42 -5.70 -0.41 -2.17
N THR A 43 -6.08 -0.09 -0.94
CA THR A 43 -7.36 0.55 -0.64
C THR A 43 -7.11 2.00 -0.24
N VAL A 44 -7.85 2.92 -0.85
CA VAL A 44 -7.76 4.37 -0.61
C VAL A 44 -9.12 4.88 -0.16
N LYS A 45 -9.14 5.56 0.99
CA LYS A 45 -10.34 6.23 1.52
C LYS A 45 -10.08 7.74 1.54
N ILE A 46 -10.77 8.44 0.64
CA ILE A 46 -10.77 9.91 0.57
C ILE A 46 -12.09 10.40 1.20
N PRO A 47 -12.06 11.34 2.15
CA PRO A 47 -13.28 11.88 2.76
C PRO A 47 -14.32 12.32 1.72
N GLY A 48 -15.57 11.92 1.92
CA GLY A 48 -16.68 12.25 1.01
C GLY A 48 -16.68 11.52 -0.33
N GLN A 49 -15.77 10.57 -0.57
CA GLN A 49 -15.75 9.77 -1.80
C GLN A 49 -15.98 8.27 -1.50
N PRO A 50 -16.49 7.50 -2.47
CA PRO A 50 -16.49 6.05 -2.40
C PRO A 50 -15.07 5.50 -2.19
N VAL A 51 -14.97 4.46 -1.37
CA VAL A 51 -13.71 3.71 -1.18
C VAL A 51 -13.26 3.14 -2.52
N ARG A 52 -11.98 3.32 -2.84
CA ARG A 52 -11.38 2.77 -4.06
C ARG A 52 -10.40 1.68 -3.72
N THR A 53 -10.56 0.52 -4.32
CA THR A 53 -9.64 -0.61 -4.15
C THR A 53 -9.02 -0.97 -5.50
N PHE A 54 -7.69 -1.05 -5.52
CA PHE A 54 -6.89 -1.49 -6.65
C PHE A 54 -6.29 -2.84 -6.29
N LYS A 55 -6.75 -3.90 -6.95
CA LYS A 55 -6.26 -5.28 -6.73
C LYS A 55 -5.22 -5.65 -7.78
N ASP A 56 -4.54 -6.75 -7.48
CA ASP A 56 -3.62 -7.43 -8.40
C ASP A 56 -2.52 -6.53 -8.98
N LEU A 57 -2.08 -5.51 -8.21
CA LEU A 57 -0.99 -4.63 -8.62
C LEU A 57 0.31 -5.45 -8.60
N PRO A 58 1.13 -5.46 -9.66
CA PRO A 58 2.40 -6.19 -9.64
C PRO A 58 3.37 -5.55 -8.65
N PHE A 59 4.20 -6.38 -8.02
CA PHE A 59 5.40 -5.90 -7.34
C PHE A 59 6.35 -5.22 -8.33
N ALA A 60 7.18 -4.29 -7.84
CA ALA A 60 8.23 -3.68 -8.65
C ALA A 60 9.30 -4.70 -9.09
N THR A 61 9.51 -5.74 -8.28
CA THR A 61 10.35 -6.88 -8.60
C THR A 61 9.66 -8.17 -8.14
N PRO A 62 9.61 -9.22 -8.98
CA PRO A 62 8.97 -10.49 -8.61
C PRO A 62 9.67 -11.22 -7.46
N ASN A 63 10.92 -10.84 -7.15
CA ASN A 63 11.73 -11.45 -6.10
C ASN A 63 11.54 -10.79 -4.73
N PHE A 64 10.62 -9.83 -4.60
CA PHE A 64 10.30 -9.24 -3.30
C PHE A 64 9.58 -10.26 -2.42
N LYS A 65 10.30 -10.85 -1.45
CA LYS A 65 9.80 -11.91 -0.57
C LYS A 65 9.87 -11.58 0.92
N THR A 66 10.63 -10.57 1.31
CA THR A 66 10.82 -10.18 2.72
C THR A 66 10.71 -8.67 2.84
N LEU A 67 9.86 -8.19 3.74
CA LEU A 67 9.78 -6.78 4.11
C LEU A 67 10.81 -6.50 5.20
N THR A 68 11.88 -5.77 4.85
CA THR A 68 12.93 -5.37 5.81
C THR A 68 12.76 -3.94 6.32
N GLY A 69 11.89 -3.15 5.70
CA GLY A 69 11.60 -1.79 6.14
C GLY A 69 10.55 -1.10 5.29
N VAL A 70 9.93 -0.07 5.86
CA VAL A 70 8.98 0.83 5.20
C VAL A 70 9.53 2.24 5.32
N TRP A 71 9.58 2.96 4.21
CA TRP A 71 10.18 4.29 4.13
C TRP A 71 9.23 5.29 3.48
N PHE A 72 9.19 6.50 4.02
CA PHE A 72 8.56 7.66 3.41
C PHE A 72 9.67 8.62 2.99
N ILE A 73 9.74 8.94 1.70
CA ILE A 73 10.83 9.72 1.14
C ILE A 73 10.23 10.87 0.34
N GLY A 74 10.56 12.09 0.74
CA GLY A 74 10.28 13.30 -0.04
C GLY A 74 11.45 13.61 -0.96
N ILE A 75 11.18 13.72 -2.26
CA ILE A 75 12.18 14.07 -3.29
C ILE A 75 11.81 15.38 -4.02
N ALA A 76 11.09 16.27 -3.35
CA ALA A 76 10.64 17.54 -3.93
C ALA A 76 11.82 18.51 -4.11
N THR A 77 11.83 19.22 -5.24
CA THR A 77 12.79 20.30 -5.51
C THR A 77 12.29 21.67 -5.05
N THR A 78 11.04 21.74 -4.63
CA THR A 78 10.38 22.93 -4.07
C THR A 78 9.97 22.68 -2.63
N ALA A 79 9.95 23.74 -1.81
CA ALA A 79 9.48 23.67 -0.43
C ALA A 79 8.07 23.06 -0.39
N THR A 80 7.95 21.88 0.21
CA THR A 80 6.72 21.08 0.21
C THR A 80 6.63 20.36 1.55
N SER A 81 5.42 20.21 2.07
CA SER A 81 5.17 19.45 3.30
C SER A 81 4.13 18.36 3.05
N TYR A 82 4.40 17.18 3.60
CA TYR A 82 3.42 16.11 3.77
C TYR A 82 3.37 15.76 5.25
N TYR A 83 2.15 15.68 5.77
CA TYR A 83 1.91 15.21 7.14
C TYR A 83 1.52 13.74 7.06
N LEU A 84 2.06 12.93 7.96
CA LEU A 84 1.79 11.51 8.02
C LEU A 84 1.45 11.12 9.45
N ASP A 85 0.45 10.27 9.62
CA ASP A 85 -0.05 9.85 10.92
C ASP A 85 -0.76 8.48 10.84
N ASN A 86 -1.04 7.87 11.99
CA ASN A 86 -1.79 6.62 12.14
C ASN A 86 -1.19 5.41 11.40
N PHE A 87 0.13 5.26 11.51
CA PHE A 87 0.85 4.14 10.95
C PHE A 87 0.64 2.87 11.77
N VAL A 88 0.29 1.79 11.07
CA VAL A 88 0.20 0.46 11.64
C VAL A 88 0.82 -0.50 10.64
N LEU A 89 1.70 -1.36 11.11
CA LEU A 89 2.21 -2.51 10.35
C LEU A 89 1.74 -3.77 11.06
N ASN A 90 0.80 -4.47 10.42
CA ASN A 90 0.32 -5.76 10.89
C ASN A 90 0.93 -6.87 10.04
N VAL A 91 1.35 -7.94 10.70
CA VAL A 91 1.77 -9.19 10.05
C VAL A 91 0.74 -10.23 10.44
N TYR A 92 0.11 -10.82 9.44
CA TYR A 92 -0.81 -11.95 9.64
C TYR A 92 -0.07 -13.22 9.23
N SER A 93 0.06 -14.17 10.16
CA SER A 93 0.35 -15.56 9.81
C SER A 93 -0.97 -16.30 9.75
N GLU A 94 -1.17 -17.17 8.76
CA GLU A 94 -2.17 -18.22 8.91
C GLU A 94 -1.73 -19.09 10.10
N GLU A 95 -2.46 -19.03 11.22
CA GLU A 95 -2.37 -20.13 12.18
C GLU A 95 -2.87 -21.38 11.47
N LYS A 96 -1.98 -22.37 11.29
CA LYS A 96 -2.39 -23.71 10.89
C LYS A 96 -3.37 -24.23 11.94
N VAL A 97 -4.66 -24.22 11.62
CA VAL A 97 -5.63 -25.03 12.35
C VAL A 97 -5.32 -26.49 12.04
N VAL A 98 -4.56 -27.14 12.92
CA VAL A 98 -4.42 -28.60 12.88
C VAL A 98 -5.66 -29.17 13.55
N ILE A 99 -6.64 -29.58 12.74
CA ILE A 99 -7.72 -30.43 13.24
C ILE A 99 -7.09 -31.81 13.50
N VAL A 100 -6.86 -32.12 14.78
CA VAL A 100 -6.55 -33.47 15.21
C VAL A 100 -7.88 -34.20 15.34
N GLU A 101 -8.21 -35.04 14.36
CA GLU A 101 -9.28 -36.03 14.52
C GLU A 101 -8.76 -37.14 15.44
N ASN A 102 -9.47 -37.37 16.55
CA ASN A 102 -9.24 -38.48 17.48
C ASN A 102 -9.87 -39.77 16.98
#